data_AF-A0A0B2UL96-F1
#
_entry.id   AF-A0A0B2UL96-F1
#
_cell.length_a   1.000
_cell.length_b   1.000
_cell.length_c   1.000
_cell.angle_alpha   90.00
_cell.angle_beta   90.00
_cell.angle_gamma   90.00
#
_symmetry.space_group_name_H-M   'P 1'
#
loop_
_entity.id
_entity.type
_entity.pdbx_description
1 polymer ?
#
loop_
_entity_poly.entity_id
_entity_poly.type
_entity_poly.pdbx_seq_one_letter_code
_entity_poly.pdbx_strand_id
1 'polypeptide(L)'
;MFANRTLEYRRMARISSLKFAPISMTGIRKSLSDTRESISKLGILQEKHGLPSFTTRIKRRKEIDDLKRTIVESIACIERKIEDLNGCTNSKCLSGNIGEYFSAQLRAIIYDYRSIQQEFLKNIDLHEELEHEENENIDEKSTVVVETVKDLRKSIYDLTSILLNMRMAVGQQSLQIDRLDFYFDSINFYLESTNNELEKIPATHGKLKDKIMYSMLVMSTVLTLMSLMKMVRNR
;
A
#
# COMPACT_ATOMS: atom_id res chain seq x y z
N MET A 1 17.72 -0.79 27.54
CA MET A 1 17.79 0.69 27.59
C MET A 1 17.96 1.18 26.15
N PHE A 2 16.99 1.92 25.61
CA PHE A 2 17.08 2.45 24.23
C PHE A 2 18.19 3.50 24.15
N ALA A 3 19.25 3.22 23.39
CA ALA A 3 20.34 4.17 23.15
C ALA A 3 20.35 4.55 21.68
N ASN A 4 19.72 5.69 21.34
CA ASN A 4 19.76 6.23 19.99
C ASN A 4 21.07 7.03 19.78
N ARG A 5 22.13 6.35 19.33
CA ARG A 5 23.43 6.99 19.04
C ARG A 5 23.46 7.69 17.67
N THR A 6 22.40 7.54 16.87
CA THR A 6 22.27 8.17 15.55
C THR A 6 22.33 9.70 15.63
N LEU A 7 21.82 10.29 16.71
CA LEU A 7 21.92 11.73 16.98
C LEU A 7 23.34 12.19 17.33
N GLU A 8 24.10 11.38 18.08
CA GLU A 8 25.50 11.67 18.41
C GLU A 8 26.36 11.61 17.15
N TYR A 9 26.13 10.60 16.30
CA TYR A 9 26.84 10.48 15.04
C TYR A 9 26.45 11.55 14.01
N ARG A 10 25.18 12.00 13.98
CA ARG A 10 24.75 13.14 13.16
C ARG A 10 25.45 14.45 13.59
N ARG A 11 25.81 14.63 14.87
CA ARG A 11 26.65 15.77 15.29
C ARG A 11 28.09 15.65 14.81
N MET A 12 28.64 14.43 14.79
CA MET A 12 30.02 14.18 14.36
C MET A 12 30.20 14.22 12.84
N ALA A 13 29.20 13.73 12.11
CA ALA A 13 29.23 13.65 10.67
C ALA A 13 28.53 14.88 10.08
N ARG A 14 29.30 15.80 9.46
CA ARG A 14 28.76 16.87 8.58
C ARG A 14 28.17 16.26 7.29
N ILE A 15 27.28 15.30 7.41
CA ILE A 15 26.61 14.65 6.28
C ILE A 15 25.43 15.55 5.91
N SER A 16 25.47 16.12 4.70
CA SER A 16 24.32 16.74 4.08
C SER A 16 23.17 15.74 4.14
N SER A 17 22.07 16.13 4.78
CA SER A 17 20.90 15.28 4.96
C SER A 17 20.51 14.64 3.62
N LEU A 18 20.58 13.30 3.53
CA LEU A 18 19.96 12.59 2.41
C LEU A 18 18.50 13.05 2.36
N LYS A 19 18.15 13.79 1.30
CA LYS A 19 16.78 14.20 1.05
C LYS A 19 16.00 12.94 0.72
N PHE A 20 15.24 12.43 1.68
CA PHE A 20 14.20 11.46 1.39
C PHE A 20 13.21 12.11 0.42
N ALA A 21 13.13 11.62 -0.81
CA ALA A 21 12.06 11.99 -1.71
C ALA A 21 10.76 11.36 -1.15
N PRO A 22 9.77 12.16 -0.72
CA PRO A 22 8.52 11.60 -0.22
C PRO A 22 7.81 10.88 -1.36
N ILE A 23 7.42 9.63 -1.13
CA ILE A 23 6.61 8.89 -2.09
C ILE A 23 5.21 9.51 -2.07
N SER A 24 4.77 10.04 -3.22
CA SER A 24 3.47 10.72 -3.32
C SER A 24 2.33 9.70 -3.28
N MET A 25 1.54 9.73 -2.21
CA MET A 25 0.38 8.84 -2.01
C MET A 25 -0.97 9.48 -2.37
N THR A 26 -0.95 10.74 -2.85
CA THR A 26 -2.16 11.51 -3.12
C THR A 26 -3.02 10.87 -4.21
N GLY A 27 -2.39 10.29 -5.23
CA GLY A 27 -3.09 9.65 -6.35
C GLY A 27 -3.94 8.45 -5.93
N ILE A 28 -3.41 7.56 -5.09
CA ILE A 28 -4.14 6.37 -4.62
C ILE A 28 -5.24 6.76 -3.65
N ARG A 29 -4.95 7.69 -2.72
CA ARG A 29 -5.97 8.21 -1.79
C ARG A 29 -7.15 8.86 -2.53
N LYS A 30 -6.87 9.65 -3.56
CA LYS A 30 -7.90 10.25 -4.39
C LYS A 30 -8.72 9.17 -5.11
N SER A 31 -8.06 8.22 -5.79
CA SER A 31 -8.78 7.12 -6.47
C SER A 31 -9.66 6.30 -5.52
N LEU A 32 -9.20 6.00 -4.29
CA LEU A 32 -10.01 5.32 -3.27
C LEU A 32 -11.24 6.15 -2.87
N SER A 33 -11.06 7.45 -2.66
CA SER A 33 -12.16 8.37 -2.33
C SER A 33 -13.18 8.45 -3.46
N ASP A 34 -12.74 8.68 -4.69
CA ASP A 34 -13.59 8.78 -5.88
C ASP A 34 -14.38 7.48 -6.11
N THR A 35 -13.75 6.32 -5.85
CA THR A 35 -14.41 5.01 -5.96
C THR A 35 -15.48 4.83 -4.88
N ARG A 36 -15.19 5.20 -3.62
CA ARG A 36 -16.18 5.17 -2.54
C ARG A 36 -17.38 6.08 -2.81
N GLU A 37 -17.13 7.27 -3.35
CA GLU A 37 -18.20 8.18 -3.76
C GLU A 37 -19.05 7.58 -4.88
N SER A 38 -18.42 6.94 -5.87
CA SER A 38 -19.11 6.27 -6.97
C SER A 38 -19.98 5.11 -6.49
N ILE A 39 -19.49 4.31 -5.53
CA ILE A 39 -20.25 3.23 -4.89
C ILE A 39 -21.45 3.77 -4.11
N SER A 40 -21.26 4.88 -3.38
CA SER A 40 -22.35 5.54 -2.65
C SER A 40 -23.44 6.07 -3.60
N LYS A 41 -23.02 6.69 -4.72
CA LYS A 41 -23.92 7.13 -5.79
C LYS A 41 -24.68 5.97 -6.43
N LEU A 42 -24.03 4.82 -6.60
CA LEU A 42 -24.67 3.62 -7.14
C LEU A 42 -25.78 3.13 -6.20
N GLY A 43 -25.55 3.09 -4.89
CA GLY A 43 -26.59 2.74 -3.91
C GLY A 43 -27.83 3.64 -4.04
N ILE A 44 -27.62 4.95 -4.12
CA ILE A 44 -28.73 5.92 -4.30
C ILE A 44 -29.47 5.70 -5.64
N LEU A 45 -28.73 5.44 -6.72
CA LEU A 45 -29.34 5.17 -8.04
C LEU A 45 -30.14 3.86 -8.04
N GLN A 46 -29.66 2.84 -7.35
CA GLN A 46 -30.33 1.55 -7.19
C GLN A 46 -31.61 1.69 -6.37
N GLU A 47 -31.58 2.43 -5.27
CA GLU A 47 -32.77 2.76 -4.49
C GLU A 47 -33.80 3.55 -5.33
N LYS A 48 -33.34 4.56 -6.06
CA LYS A 48 -34.18 5.34 -7.00
C LYS A 48 -34.74 4.48 -8.14
N HIS A 49 -34.07 3.40 -8.52
CA HIS A 49 -34.58 2.46 -9.52
C HIS A 49 -35.82 1.71 -9.00
N GLY A 50 -35.89 1.42 -7.70
CA GLY A 50 -37.05 0.82 -7.04
C GLY A 50 -38.27 1.75 -6.97
N LEU A 51 -38.09 3.06 -7.12
CA LEU A 51 -39.17 4.04 -7.02
C LEU A 51 -39.90 4.27 -8.36
N PRO A 52 -41.21 4.62 -8.32
CA PRO A 52 -41.94 5.10 -9.48
C PRO A 52 -41.28 6.36 -10.04
N SER A 53 -41.04 6.40 -11.34
CA SER A 53 -40.36 7.54 -11.99
C SER A 53 -40.80 7.71 -13.43
N PHE A 54 -40.85 8.97 -13.87
CA PHE A 54 -41.15 9.37 -15.25
C PHE A 54 -39.99 9.10 -16.23
N THR A 55 -38.80 8.73 -15.73
CA THR A 55 -37.67 8.33 -16.59
C THR A 55 -37.82 6.89 -17.07
N THR A 56 -37.54 6.68 -18.36
CA THR A 56 -37.59 5.35 -18.99
C THR A 56 -36.66 4.37 -18.25
N ARG A 57 -37.17 3.17 -17.95
CA ARG A 57 -36.42 2.12 -17.22
C ARG A 57 -35.09 1.79 -17.91
N ILE A 58 -35.08 1.77 -19.24
CA ILE A 58 -33.90 1.50 -20.07
C ILE A 58 -32.78 2.53 -19.81
N LYS A 59 -33.12 3.82 -19.73
CA LYS A 59 -32.12 4.88 -19.49
C LYS A 59 -31.52 4.77 -18.09
N ARG A 60 -32.35 4.51 -17.07
CA ARG A 60 -31.90 4.31 -15.69
C ARG A 60 -30.99 3.08 -15.55
N ARG A 61 -31.34 1.96 -16.20
CA ARG A 61 -30.49 0.76 -16.23
C ARG A 61 -29.13 1.07 -16.85
N LYS A 62 -29.11 1.76 -17.99
CA LYS A 62 -27.85 2.13 -18.66
C LYS A 62 -26.95 3.00 -17.76
N GLU A 63 -27.52 3.98 -17.06
CA GLU A 63 -26.79 4.80 -16.09
C GLU A 63 -26.19 3.97 -14.94
N ILE A 64 -26.93 2.98 -14.44
CA ILE A 64 -26.45 2.04 -13.42
C ILE A 64 -25.31 1.17 -13.96
N ASP A 65 -25.44 0.63 -15.16
CA ASP A 65 -24.45 -0.27 -15.75
C ASP A 65 -23.15 0.45 -16.14
N ASP A 66 -23.25 1.69 -16.63
CA ASP A 66 -22.09 2.53 -16.90
C ASP A 66 -21.34 2.85 -15.59
N LEU A 67 -22.06 3.17 -14.51
CA LEU A 67 -21.46 3.43 -13.20
C LEU A 67 -20.80 2.19 -12.60
N LYS A 68 -21.45 1.01 -12.71
CA LYS A 68 -20.86 -0.28 -12.30
C LYS A 68 -19.55 -0.55 -13.03
N ARG A 69 -19.50 -0.29 -14.35
CA ARG A 69 -18.28 -0.46 -15.14
C ARG A 69 -17.16 0.46 -14.66
N THR A 70 -17.47 1.74 -14.43
CA THR A 70 -16.50 2.70 -13.89
C THR A 70 -15.96 2.28 -12.52
N ILE A 71 -16.79 1.73 -11.64
CA ILE A 71 -16.35 1.22 -10.32
C ILE A 71 -15.39 0.05 -10.48
N VAL A 72 -15.72 -0.93 -11.34
CA VAL A 72 -14.85 -2.10 -11.59
C VAL A 72 -13.51 -1.68 -12.18
N GLU A 73 -13.50 -0.78 -13.16
CA GLU A 73 -12.28 -0.23 -13.75
C GLU A 73 -11.43 0.53 -12.72
N SER A 74 -12.09 1.29 -11.82
CA SER A 74 -11.42 2.03 -10.75
C SER A 74 -10.78 1.10 -9.73
N ILE A 75 -11.47 0.03 -9.32
CA ILE A 75 -10.93 -1.01 -8.43
C ILE A 75 -9.68 -1.64 -9.06
N ALA A 76 -9.76 -2.09 -10.31
CA ALA A 76 -8.63 -2.69 -11.02
C ALA A 76 -7.46 -1.71 -11.23
N CYS A 77 -7.74 -0.41 -11.34
CA CYS A 77 -6.70 0.64 -11.39
C CYS A 77 -6.01 0.79 -10.02
N ILE A 78 -6.76 0.76 -8.92
CA ILE A 78 -6.21 0.87 -7.57
C ILE A 78 -5.37 -0.37 -7.24
N GLU A 79 -5.82 -1.58 -7.59
CA GLU A 79 -5.05 -2.81 -7.40
C GLU A 79 -3.66 -2.72 -8.05
N ARG A 80 -3.62 -2.34 -9.35
CA ARG A 80 -2.35 -2.14 -10.06
C ARG A 80 -1.46 -1.10 -9.40
N LYS A 81 -2.02 0.03 -8.97
CA LYS A 81 -1.25 1.07 -8.25
C LYS A 81 -0.68 0.57 -6.92
N ILE A 82 -1.38 -0.32 -6.21
CA ILE A 82 -0.89 -0.93 -4.97
C ILE A 82 0.25 -1.92 -5.28
N GLU A 83 0.13 -2.70 -6.35
CA GLU A 83 1.21 -3.59 -6.83
C GLU A 83 2.46 -2.80 -7.23
N ASP A 84 2.29 -1.69 -7.97
CA ASP A 84 3.38 -0.79 -8.35
C ASP A 84 4.09 -0.20 -7.13
N LEU A 85 3.34 0.19 -6.09
CA LEU A 85 3.92 0.66 -4.83
C LEU A 85 4.77 -0.41 -4.14
N ASN A 86 4.36 -1.67 -4.21
CA ASN A 86 5.11 -2.77 -3.62
C ASN A 86 6.45 -2.99 -4.35
N GLY A 87 6.52 -2.69 -5.65
CA GLY A 87 7.74 -2.81 -6.45
C GLY A 87 8.69 -1.59 -6.39
N CYS A 88 8.19 -0.39 -6.08
CA CYS A 88 8.93 0.86 -6.36
C CYS A 88 9.76 1.43 -5.20
N THR A 89 9.67 0.88 -3.97
CA THR A 89 10.36 1.49 -2.82
C THR A 89 11.67 0.80 -2.45
N ASN A 90 12.69 1.61 -2.12
CA ASN A 90 14.00 1.14 -1.66
C ASN A 90 13.96 0.43 -0.28
N SER A 91 12.84 0.51 0.44
CA SER A 91 12.64 -0.12 1.74
C SER A 91 11.48 -1.10 1.69
N LYS A 92 11.80 -2.41 1.63
CA LYS A 92 10.82 -3.51 1.59
C LYS A 92 9.80 -3.45 2.73
N CYS A 93 10.21 -2.98 3.91
CA CYS A 93 9.33 -2.84 5.08
C CYS A 93 8.34 -1.68 4.90
N LEU A 94 8.80 -0.54 4.37
CA LEU A 94 7.93 0.62 4.16
C LEU A 94 6.94 0.40 3.02
N SER A 95 7.35 -0.17 1.88
CA SER A 95 6.39 -0.56 0.83
C SER A 95 5.39 -1.57 1.32
N GLY A 96 5.84 -2.61 2.04
CA GLY A 96 4.95 -3.65 2.57
C GLY A 96 3.85 -3.07 3.47
N ASN A 97 4.21 -2.21 4.42
CA ASN A 97 3.24 -1.59 5.33
C ASN A 97 2.28 -0.63 4.59
N ILE A 98 2.77 0.13 3.62
CA ILE A 98 1.96 1.08 2.85
C ILE A 98 1.00 0.34 1.90
N GLY A 99 1.51 -0.69 1.21
CA GLY A 99 0.72 -1.57 0.37
C GLY A 99 -0.38 -2.25 1.17
N GLU A 100 -0.04 -2.80 2.34
CA GLU A 100 -1.00 -3.44 3.23
C GLU A 100 -2.10 -2.48 3.69
N TYR A 101 -1.74 -1.25 4.07
CA TYR A 101 -2.71 -0.22 4.45
C TYR A 101 -3.71 0.05 3.32
N PHE A 102 -3.22 0.28 2.09
CA PHE A 102 -4.10 0.55 0.96
C PHE A 102 -4.90 -0.66 0.51
N SER A 103 -4.33 -1.87 0.59
CA SER A 103 -5.07 -3.12 0.36
C SER A 103 -6.19 -3.31 1.39
N ALA A 104 -5.98 -2.97 2.65
CA ALA A 104 -7.01 -3.04 3.67
C ALA A 104 -8.14 -2.03 3.40
N GLN A 105 -7.80 -0.80 2.98
CA GLN A 105 -8.81 0.17 2.59
C GLN A 105 -9.61 -0.26 1.35
N LEU A 106 -8.93 -0.79 0.35
CA LEU A 106 -9.59 -1.30 -0.86
C LEU A 106 -10.53 -2.47 -0.53
N ARG A 107 -10.11 -3.39 0.36
CA ARG A 107 -10.98 -4.46 0.86
C ARG A 107 -12.24 -3.93 1.53
N ALA A 108 -12.12 -2.89 2.36
CA ALA A 108 -13.28 -2.26 2.99
C ALA A 108 -14.24 -1.68 1.94
N ILE A 109 -13.72 -0.98 0.92
CA ILE A 109 -14.54 -0.41 -0.16
C ILE A 109 -15.24 -1.50 -0.98
N ILE A 110 -14.54 -2.59 -1.30
CA ILE A 110 -15.12 -3.73 -2.03
C ILE A 110 -16.20 -4.43 -1.20
N TYR A 111 -16.00 -4.51 0.12
CA TYR A 111 -17.01 -5.02 1.04
C TYR A 111 -18.26 -4.12 1.03
N ASP A 112 -18.10 -2.80 1.17
CA ASP A 112 -19.20 -1.84 1.09
C ASP A 112 -19.98 -1.99 -0.22
N TYR A 113 -19.26 -2.12 -1.35
CA TYR A 113 -19.88 -2.32 -2.66
C TYR A 113 -20.69 -3.63 -2.72
N ARG A 114 -20.13 -4.73 -2.23
CA ARG A 114 -20.82 -6.02 -2.16
C ARG A 114 -22.08 -5.93 -1.30
N SER A 115 -22.01 -5.26 -0.15
CA SER A 115 -23.16 -5.08 0.75
C SER A 115 -24.30 -4.33 0.05
N ILE A 116 -24.00 -3.24 -0.67
CA ILE A 116 -25.00 -2.50 -1.45
C ILE A 116 -25.64 -3.38 -2.53
N GLN A 117 -24.86 -4.19 -3.25
CA GLN A 117 -25.43 -5.09 -4.27
C GLN A 117 -26.30 -6.19 -3.65
N GLN A 118 -25.92 -6.72 -2.48
CA GLN A 118 -26.71 -7.72 -1.76
C GLN A 118 -28.02 -7.15 -1.22
N GLU A 119 -27.99 -5.94 -0.68
CA GLU A 119 -29.19 -5.24 -0.22
C GLU A 119 -30.14 -4.95 -1.38
N PHE A 120 -29.62 -4.47 -2.52
CA PHE A 120 -30.44 -4.22 -3.69
C PHE A 120 -31.05 -5.52 -4.27
N LEU A 121 -30.29 -6.62 -4.30
CA LEU A 121 -30.82 -7.92 -4.70
C LEU A 121 -31.97 -8.36 -3.79
N LYS A 122 -31.83 -8.23 -2.47
CA LYS A 122 -32.89 -8.56 -1.51
C LYS A 122 -34.15 -7.72 -1.73
N ASN A 123 -33.99 -6.44 -2.06
CA ASN A 123 -35.12 -5.53 -2.33
C ASN A 123 -35.83 -5.87 -3.65
N ILE A 124 -35.12 -6.41 -4.64
CA ILE A 124 -35.75 -6.93 -5.88
C ILE A 124 -36.53 -8.21 -5.58
N ASP A 125 -35.91 -9.17 -4.88
CA ASP A 125 -36.56 -10.45 -4.55
C ASP A 125 -37.88 -10.22 -3.75
N LEU A 126 -37.89 -9.29 -2.80
CA LEU A 126 -39.09 -8.87 -2.05
C LEU A 126 -40.20 -8.28 -2.94
N HIS A 127 -39.82 -7.49 -3.95
CA HIS A 127 -40.79 -6.90 -4.88
C HIS A 127 -41.36 -7.92 -5.87
N GLU A 128 -40.57 -8.94 -6.25
CA GLU A 128 -41.01 -10.03 -7.13
C GLU A 128 -42.02 -10.95 -6.42
N GLU A 129 -41.81 -11.24 -5.12
CA GLU A 129 -42.79 -11.96 -4.28
C GLU A 129 -44.13 -11.22 -4.18
N LEU A 130 -44.11 -9.89 -4.06
CA LEU A 130 -45.32 -9.05 -3.97
C LEU A 130 -46.05 -8.88 -5.31
N GLU A 131 -45.33 -8.78 -6.43
CA GLU A 131 -45.95 -8.62 -7.76
C GLU A 131 -46.57 -9.93 -8.30
N HIS A 132 -46.06 -11.09 -7.89
CA HIS A 132 -46.62 -12.40 -8.28
C HIS A 132 -48.01 -12.68 -7.70
N GLU A 133 -48.42 -11.98 -6.63
CA GLU A 133 -49.78 -12.10 -6.07
C GLU A 133 -50.83 -11.28 -6.86
N GLU A 134 -50.41 -10.30 -7.70
CA GLU A 134 -51.34 -9.31 -8.26
C GLU A 134 -51.55 -9.33 -9.80
N ASN A 135 -50.68 -9.94 -10.64
CA ASN A 135 -50.87 -9.86 -12.10
C ASN A 135 -50.33 -11.05 -12.92
N GLU A 136 -51.21 -11.67 -13.74
CA GLU A 136 -50.91 -12.78 -14.68
C GLU A 136 -50.29 -12.36 -16.04
N ASN A 137 -50.05 -11.06 -16.31
CA ASN A 137 -49.45 -10.59 -17.56
C ASN A 137 -47.94 -10.30 -17.39
N ILE A 138 -47.11 -11.35 -17.50
CA ILE A 138 -45.76 -11.41 -16.87
C ILE A 138 -44.56 -11.36 -17.86
N ASP A 139 -44.74 -11.63 -19.15
CA ASP A 139 -43.62 -12.15 -19.97
C ASP A 139 -42.46 -11.15 -20.25
N GLU A 140 -42.75 -9.89 -20.59
CA GLU A 140 -41.69 -8.93 -20.97
C GLU A 140 -41.09 -8.17 -19.77
N LYS A 141 -41.84 -8.07 -18.66
CA LYS A 141 -41.37 -7.43 -17.42
C LYS A 141 -40.54 -8.39 -16.58
N SER A 142 -40.90 -9.68 -16.56
CA SER A 142 -40.18 -10.74 -15.84
C SER A 142 -38.81 -11.01 -16.44
N THR A 143 -38.69 -11.10 -17.76
CA THR A 143 -37.40 -11.32 -18.44
C THR A 143 -36.34 -10.26 -18.09
N VAL A 144 -36.73 -8.99 -18.06
CA VAL A 144 -35.85 -7.87 -17.69
C VAL A 144 -35.42 -7.97 -16.21
N VAL A 145 -36.31 -8.36 -15.30
CA VAL A 145 -35.98 -8.53 -13.87
C VAL A 145 -34.99 -9.68 -13.67
N VAL A 146 -35.25 -10.83 -14.31
CA VAL A 146 -34.40 -12.02 -14.28
C VAL A 146 -32.97 -11.72 -14.75
N GLU A 147 -32.79 -10.93 -15.81
CA GLU A 147 -31.47 -10.48 -16.25
C GLU A 147 -30.76 -9.62 -15.19
N THR A 148 -31.47 -8.70 -14.54
CA THR A 148 -30.91 -7.84 -13.48
C THR A 148 -30.40 -8.67 -12.31
N VAL A 149 -31.19 -9.65 -11.89
CA VAL A 149 -30.86 -10.57 -10.79
C VAL A 149 -29.63 -11.40 -11.14
N LYS A 150 -29.55 -11.90 -12.38
CA LYS A 150 -28.37 -12.65 -12.87
C LYS A 150 -27.12 -11.79 -12.86
N ASP A 151 -27.20 -10.54 -13.32
CA ASP A 151 -26.07 -9.61 -13.33
C ASP A 151 -25.62 -9.21 -11.92
N LEU A 152 -26.56 -9.03 -10.98
CA LEU A 152 -26.27 -8.78 -9.57
C LEU A 152 -25.56 -9.96 -8.91
N ARG A 153 -26.07 -11.18 -9.12
CA ARG A 153 -25.45 -12.40 -8.58
C ARG A 153 -24.03 -12.58 -9.13
N LYS A 154 -23.83 -12.34 -10.43
CA LYS A 154 -22.50 -12.35 -11.05
C LYS A 154 -21.59 -11.30 -10.41
N SER A 155 -22.05 -10.06 -10.23
CA SER A 155 -21.26 -9.01 -9.58
C SER A 155 -20.88 -9.37 -8.14
N ILE A 156 -21.81 -9.91 -7.35
CA ILE A 156 -21.53 -10.37 -5.97
C ILE A 156 -20.48 -11.49 -5.97
N TYR A 157 -20.57 -12.43 -6.91
CA TYR A 157 -19.58 -13.50 -7.07
C TYR A 157 -18.20 -12.94 -7.42
N ASP A 158 -18.11 -12.03 -8.39
CA ASP A 158 -16.86 -11.40 -8.81
C ASP A 158 -16.21 -10.63 -7.64
N LEU A 159 -16.99 -9.85 -6.90
CA LEU A 159 -16.51 -9.13 -5.71
C LEU A 159 -16.03 -10.09 -4.60
N THR A 160 -16.73 -11.20 -4.42
CA THR A 160 -16.34 -12.22 -3.43
C THR A 160 -15.03 -12.90 -3.83
N SER A 161 -14.85 -13.20 -5.12
CA SER A 161 -13.61 -13.73 -5.68
C SER A 161 -12.44 -12.77 -5.45
N ILE A 162 -12.63 -11.47 -5.73
CA ILE A 162 -11.62 -10.44 -5.48
C ILE A 162 -11.27 -10.37 -3.98
N LEU A 163 -12.26 -10.36 -3.08
CA LEU A 163 -12.01 -10.35 -1.62
C LEU A 163 -11.23 -11.59 -1.16
N LEU A 164 -11.54 -12.76 -1.73
CA LEU A 164 -10.86 -14.01 -1.41
C LEU A 164 -9.40 -13.96 -1.89
N ASN A 165 -9.15 -13.48 -3.11
CA ASN A 165 -7.80 -13.25 -3.65
C ASN A 165 -7.01 -12.29 -2.76
N MET A 166 -7.62 -11.17 -2.35
CA MET A 166 -6.99 -10.20 -1.43
C MET A 166 -6.73 -10.78 -0.04
N ARG A 167 -7.53 -11.73 0.43
CA ARG A 167 -7.32 -12.43 1.70
C ARG A 167 -6.20 -13.46 1.59
N MET A 168 -6.13 -14.21 0.50
CA MET A 168 -5.06 -15.18 0.24
C MET A 168 -3.70 -14.50 0.04
N ALA A 169 -3.68 -13.32 -0.60
CA ALA A 169 -2.48 -12.49 -0.71
C ALA A 169 -1.94 -12.01 0.66
N VAL A 170 -2.76 -12.08 1.71
CA VAL A 170 -2.49 -11.52 3.05
C VAL A 170 -2.45 -12.63 4.12
N GLY A 171 -1.93 -13.80 3.74
CA GLY A 171 -1.82 -15.01 4.57
C GLY A 171 -0.93 -14.93 5.83
N GLN A 172 -0.59 -13.74 6.36
CA GLN A 172 0.19 -13.56 7.59
C GLN A 172 -0.33 -12.42 8.48
N GLN A 173 -1.66 -12.26 8.60
CA GLN A 173 -2.25 -11.35 9.59
C GLN A 173 -2.63 -12.10 10.87
N SER A 174 -1.68 -12.29 11.79
CA SER A 174 -2.01 -12.57 13.20
C SER A 174 -1.95 -11.28 14.03
N LEU A 175 -3.04 -11.04 14.76
CA LEU A 175 -3.19 -10.26 16.00
C LEU A 175 -2.58 -8.84 16.04
N GLN A 176 -3.47 -7.84 16.05
CA GLN A 176 -3.15 -6.40 16.07
C GLN A 176 -2.36 -5.92 17.31
N ILE A 177 -2.24 -6.74 18.37
CA ILE A 177 -1.43 -6.44 19.57
C ILE A 177 0.02 -6.89 19.39
N ASP A 178 0.25 -8.10 18.87
CA ASP A 178 1.60 -8.61 18.56
C ASP A 178 2.33 -7.75 17.52
N ARG A 179 1.61 -6.98 16.70
CA ARG A 179 2.23 -6.08 15.72
C ARG A 179 3.02 -4.95 16.36
N LEU A 180 2.52 -4.34 17.44
CA LEU A 180 3.20 -3.20 18.04
C LEU A 180 4.50 -3.66 18.71
N ASP A 181 4.43 -4.78 19.44
CA ASP A 181 5.61 -5.44 20.02
C ASP A 181 6.56 -5.94 18.93
N PHE A 182 6.05 -6.56 17.86
CA PHE A 182 6.86 -6.97 16.71
C PHE A 182 7.54 -5.78 16.01
N TYR A 183 6.83 -4.67 15.79
CA TYR A 183 7.41 -3.46 15.20
C TYR A 183 8.42 -2.84 16.16
N PHE A 184 8.16 -2.86 17.47
CA PHE A 184 9.05 -2.36 18.49
C PHE A 184 10.34 -3.19 18.56
N ASP A 185 10.23 -4.52 18.55
CA ASP A 185 11.35 -5.46 18.50
C ASP A 185 12.13 -5.33 17.19
N SER A 186 11.43 -5.18 16.07
CA SER A 186 12.07 -4.94 14.76
C SER A 186 12.84 -3.62 14.77
N ILE A 187 12.24 -2.53 15.29
CA ILE A 187 12.91 -1.24 15.45
C ILE A 187 14.13 -1.38 16.36
N ASN A 188 14.00 -2.09 17.47
CA ASN A 188 15.09 -2.31 18.41
C ASN A 188 16.23 -3.11 17.76
N PHE A 189 15.92 -4.17 17.02
CA PHE A 189 16.90 -4.97 16.26
C PHE A 189 17.64 -4.14 15.21
N TYR A 190 16.92 -3.31 14.43
CA TYR A 190 17.56 -2.43 13.45
C TYR A 190 18.40 -1.34 14.11
N LEU A 191 17.97 -0.83 15.27
CA LEU A 191 18.68 0.21 16.01
C LEU A 191 19.94 -0.34 16.68
N GLU A 192 19.90 -1.56 17.20
CA GLU A 192 21.06 -2.30 17.70
C GLU A 192 22.04 -2.62 16.57
N SER A 193 21.54 -3.10 15.43
CA SER A 193 22.37 -3.33 14.23
C SER A 193 23.04 -2.03 13.76
N THR A 194 22.30 -0.93 13.70
CA THR A 194 22.82 0.39 13.32
C THR A 194 23.85 0.89 14.34
N ASN A 195 23.61 0.71 15.64
CA ASN A 195 24.56 1.07 16.69
C ASN A 195 25.86 0.25 16.60
N ASN A 196 25.74 -1.06 16.34
CA ASN A 196 26.89 -1.95 16.14
C ASN A 196 27.70 -1.58 14.89
N GLU A 197 27.04 -1.14 13.83
CA GLU A 197 27.72 -0.60 12.64
C GLU A 197 28.40 0.74 12.97
N LEU A 198 27.69 1.65 13.65
CA LEU A 198 28.23 2.95 14.09
C LEU A 198 29.49 2.80 14.94
N GLU A 199 29.49 1.84 15.86
CA GLU A 199 30.63 1.58 16.76
C GLU A 199 31.86 1.07 15.99
N LYS A 200 31.66 0.40 14.87
CA LYS A 200 32.76 -0.06 14.00
C LYS A 200 33.38 1.05 13.16
N ILE A 201 32.67 2.15 12.90
CA ILE A 201 33.16 3.28 12.07
C ILE A 201 34.42 3.96 12.66
N PRO A 202 34.46 4.37 13.95
CA PRO A 202 35.68 4.93 14.53
C PRO A 202 36.80 3.88 14.62
N ALA A 203 36.47 2.59 14.81
CA ALA A 203 37.46 1.51 14.87
C ALA A 203 38.15 1.25 13.52
N THR A 204 37.48 1.46 12.40
CA THR A 204 38.09 1.37 11.05
C THR A 204 38.82 2.66 10.65
N HIS A 205 38.27 3.84 10.96
CA HIS A 205 38.94 5.11 10.65
C HIS A 205 40.17 5.40 11.52
N GLY A 206 40.15 5.04 12.81
CA GLY A 206 41.31 5.14 13.70
C GLY A 206 42.49 4.30 13.20
N LYS A 207 42.24 3.04 12.82
CA LYS A 207 43.26 2.14 12.28
C LYS A 207 43.87 2.64 10.96
N LEU A 208 43.09 3.32 10.11
CA LEU A 208 43.61 3.90 8.86
C LEU A 208 44.52 5.10 9.15
N LYS A 209 44.12 5.99 10.07
CA LYS A 209 44.92 7.13 10.51
C LYS A 209 46.24 6.69 11.12
N ASP A 210 46.22 5.67 11.98
CA ASP A 210 47.42 5.16 12.64
C ASP A 210 48.38 4.49 11.65
N LYS A 211 47.86 3.76 10.65
CA LYS A 211 48.67 3.21 9.56
C LYS A 211 49.34 4.30 8.71
N ILE A 212 48.62 5.38 8.41
CA ILE A 212 49.17 6.52 7.65
C ILE A 212 50.24 7.24 8.48
N MET A 213 50.00 7.43 9.78
CA MET A 213 50.96 8.07 10.69
C MET A 213 52.25 7.24 10.81
N TYR A 214 52.13 5.92 10.99
CA TYR A 214 53.28 5.02 11.06
C TYR A 214 54.08 5.03 9.73
N SER A 215 53.39 5.02 8.59
CA SER A 215 54.01 5.12 7.27
C SER A 215 54.81 6.43 7.09
N MET A 216 54.26 7.57 7.50
CA MET A 216 54.99 8.85 7.47
C MET A 216 56.24 8.83 8.36
N LEU A 217 56.16 8.22 9.53
CA LEU A 217 57.27 8.12 10.48
C LEU A 217 58.42 7.28 9.89
N VAL A 218 58.10 6.14 9.29
CA VAL A 218 59.08 5.28 8.59
C VAL A 218 59.73 6.01 7.41
N MET A 219 58.94 6.74 6.62
CA MET A 219 59.48 7.55 5.51
C MET A 219 60.44 8.64 6.01
N SER A 220 60.10 9.30 7.12
CA SER A 220 60.97 10.30 7.74
C SER A 220 62.30 9.69 8.20
N THR A 221 62.28 8.51 8.85
CA THR A 221 63.52 7.84 9.29
C THR A 221 64.39 7.42 8.11
N VAL A 222 63.79 6.89 7.03
CA VAL A 222 64.54 6.53 5.81
C VAL A 222 65.19 7.74 5.17
N LEU A 223 64.50 8.88 5.10
CA LEU A 223 65.06 10.13 4.57
C LEU A 223 66.23 10.64 5.41
N THR A 224 66.14 10.57 6.75
CA THR A 224 67.25 10.95 7.63
C THR A 224 68.47 10.03 7.46
N LEU A 225 68.27 8.73 7.31
CA LEU A 225 69.33 7.75 7.01
C LEU A 225 69.99 8.00 5.65
N MET A 226 69.20 8.26 4.60
CA MET A 226 69.76 8.61 3.28
C MET A 226 70.55 9.92 3.33
N SER A 227 70.08 10.91 4.09
CA SER A 227 70.79 12.17 4.29
C SER A 227 72.14 11.95 4.96
N LEU A 228 72.20 11.14 6.02
CA LEU A 228 73.43 10.79 6.71
C LEU A 228 74.39 10.01 5.79
N MET A 229 73.88 9.02 5.05
CA MET A 229 74.69 8.27 4.07
C MET A 229 75.26 9.18 2.98
N LYS A 230 74.47 10.14 2.48
CA LYS A 230 74.94 11.12 1.50
C LYS A 230 76.03 12.02 2.09
N MET A 231 75.90 12.44 3.35
CA MET A 231 76.89 13.26 4.04
C MET A 231 78.21 12.51 4.29
N VAL A 232 78.15 11.21 4.61
CA VAL A 232 79.33 10.35 4.76
C VAL A 232 80.00 10.08 3.42
N ARG A 233 79.23 9.92 2.33
CA ARG A 233 79.75 9.69 0.98
C ARG A 233 80.34 10.94 0.30
N ASN A 234 79.90 12.13 0.71
CA ASN A 234 80.44 13.42 0.23
C ASN A 234 81.60 13.95 1.08
N ARG A 235 82.03 13.23 2.12
CA ARG A 235 83.30 13.44 2.83
C ARG A 235 84.33 12.46 2.28
#